data_AF-A0A1F9MTY0-F1
#
_entry.id   AF-A0A1F9MTY0-F1
#
_cell.length_a   1.000
_cell.length_b   1.000
_cell.length_c   1.000
_cell.angle_alpha   90.00
_cell.angle_beta   90.00
_cell.angle_gamma   90.00
#
_symmetry.space_group_name_H-M   'P 1'
#
loop_
_entity.id
_entity.type
_entity.pdbx_description
1 polymer ?
#
loop_
_entity_poly.entity_id
_entity_poly.type
_entity_poly.pdbx_seq_one_letter_code
_entity_poly.pdbx_strand_id
1 'polypeptide(L)'
;MDLRGEVAEAEEIVASFAVANGWEETLARKTFDAVEIFKTHNALWQRVLSINGMPLDTALPPGTTMVAGIEKRVLVAVCPDEYAKVYPEYGSQPDSWRRLIAHEIAHRLHVNLLDGNEVAMGPSWFFEGFAVIAAGQTLDHGLVYTTATEAFAGVREKGPLAYRRFSAAVRYFLKEHPLKELVDHAGKEDFEGGLETQTHPAPSSSVTDDESCAIIVTDDDIPSGSPIAGALYVEEAAFGKGLLTADVVAAAQGFKKAGLTCVDVIDSHDGAIDPDPLGKIGVPVLTPSNTEGWVWPFLGPMKKKYVIAALIGFHSNAGQLGFRAHTINDGIKALSIDSKTVGEVAHLLLGLGSFDIPVGLVSGDMNAVAEALGLCPQAGGVVVRWLSDQGETEFLSSEAAAQRLSQSAIQAVERRGCLFRPSLPVDVAVATYSKEAVRDKAKTCDRDWEKEMRESGLETRHGIETGTNMQAGLTNGSLHWSSKSARLAFLQIAFAASYLRGSNNWEAVDNGYRAFKEKRFSDAVQFYAKALEQNPYDVPTRCRLGAVYLDLGELKRAQEMFAYALGRQDEIGGPLMESWCWIGIAETENKLGNVEAAHHAARKVLELPDSKGRHEKAKNLLGIGVKSGLGED
;
A
#
# COMPACT_ATOMS: atom_id res chain seq x y z
N MET A 1 -26.36 8.67 -5.25
CA MET A 1 -25.57 7.74 -6.08
C MET A 1 -26.26 7.61 -7.43
N ASP A 2 -25.52 7.75 -8.53
CA ASP A 2 -26.04 7.48 -9.87
C ASP A 2 -26.01 5.97 -10.15
N LEU A 3 -27.10 5.28 -9.82
CA LEU A 3 -27.17 3.82 -9.93
C LEU A 3 -27.01 3.33 -11.39
N ARG A 4 -27.34 4.15 -12.39
CA ARG A 4 -27.12 3.78 -13.79
C ARG A 4 -25.63 3.86 -14.15
N GLY A 5 -24.94 4.89 -13.68
CA GLY A 5 -23.49 5.00 -13.80
C GLY A 5 -22.78 3.82 -13.14
N GLU A 6 -23.18 3.46 -11.92
CA GLU A 6 -22.62 2.31 -11.20
C GLU A 6 -22.77 0.97 -11.94
N VAL A 7 -23.92 0.72 -12.58
CA VAL A 7 -24.10 -0.49 -13.41
C VAL A 7 -23.22 -0.45 -14.65
N ALA A 8 -23.11 0.70 -15.32
CA ALA A 8 -22.24 0.83 -16.51
C ALA A 8 -20.76 0.61 -16.15
N GLU A 9 -20.30 1.13 -15.01
CA GLU A 9 -18.95 0.89 -14.52
C GLU A 9 -18.74 -0.58 -14.12
N ALA A 10 -19.76 -1.25 -13.57
CA ALA A 10 -19.71 -2.69 -13.30
C ALA A 10 -19.60 -3.53 -14.58
N GLU A 11 -20.31 -3.16 -15.65
CA GLU A 11 -20.15 -3.78 -16.97
C GLU A 11 -18.72 -3.58 -17.52
N GLU A 12 -18.13 -2.40 -17.34
CA GLU A 12 -16.77 -2.08 -17.77
C GLU A 12 -15.69 -2.89 -17.03
N ILE A 13 -15.88 -3.15 -15.73
CA ILE A 13 -15.00 -4.04 -14.94
C ILE A 13 -14.95 -5.43 -15.57
N VAL A 14 -16.11 -6.03 -15.83
CA VAL A 14 -16.19 -7.38 -16.38
C VAL A 14 -15.74 -7.42 -17.83
N ALA A 15 -16.03 -6.37 -18.62
CA ALA A 15 -15.54 -6.25 -19.99
C ALA A 15 -14.01 -6.18 -20.06
N SER A 16 -13.40 -5.39 -19.19
CA SER A 16 -11.94 -5.28 -19.09
C SER A 16 -11.31 -6.62 -18.71
N PHE A 17 -11.92 -7.34 -17.76
CA PHE A 17 -11.49 -8.69 -17.39
C PHE A 17 -11.60 -9.68 -18.56
N ALA A 18 -12.70 -9.66 -19.31
CA ALA A 18 -12.88 -10.51 -20.48
C ALA A 18 -11.84 -10.23 -21.58
N VAL A 19 -11.59 -8.95 -21.89
CA VAL A 19 -10.56 -8.55 -22.87
C VAL A 19 -9.16 -9.01 -22.43
N ALA A 20 -8.83 -8.86 -21.14
CA ALA A 20 -7.54 -9.31 -20.61
C ALA A 20 -7.31 -10.83 -20.73
N ASN A 21 -8.39 -11.61 -20.87
CA ASN A 21 -8.35 -13.07 -21.01
C ASN A 21 -8.69 -13.57 -22.44
N GLY A 22 -8.80 -12.67 -23.42
CA GLY A 22 -9.10 -13.03 -24.82
C GLY A 22 -10.54 -13.51 -25.06
N TRP A 23 -11.50 -12.96 -24.32
CA TRP A 23 -12.92 -13.34 -24.37
C TRP A 23 -13.83 -12.23 -24.93
N GLU A 24 -13.27 -11.24 -25.61
CA GLU A 24 -14.00 -10.09 -26.16
C GLU A 24 -15.20 -10.47 -27.05
N GLU A 25 -15.12 -11.60 -27.77
CA GLU A 25 -16.23 -12.08 -28.60
C GLU A 25 -17.48 -12.43 -27.78
N THR A 26 -17.31 -12.84 -26.51
CA THR A 26 -18.43 -13.17 -25.63
C THR A 26 -19.18 -11.94 -25.14
N LEU A 27 -18.56 -10.76 -25.16
CA LEU A 27 -19.18 -9.50 -24.76
C LEU A 27 -20.28 -9.04 -25.73
N ALA A 28 -20.32 -9.58 -26.95
CA ALA A 28 -21.42 -9.34 -27.88
C ALA A 28 -22.76 -9.90 -27.38
N ARG A 29 -22.74 -10.88 -26.47
CA ARG A 29 -23.93 -11.47 -25.85
C ARG A 29 -24.34 -10.65 -24.62
N LYS A 30 -25.46 -9.92 -24.71
CA LYS A 30 -26.01 -9.18 -23.56
C LYS A 30 -26.30 -10.09 -22.36
N THR A 31 -25.74 -9.76 -21.20
CA THR A 31 -25.89 -10.46 -19.93
C THR A 31 -27.30 -10.32 -19.34
N PHE A 32 -27.92 -9.14 -19.44
CA PHE A 32 -29.30 -8.86 -18.99
C PHE A 32 -29.96 -7.79 -19.88
N ASP A 33 -31.29 -7.70 -19.80
CA ASP A 33 -32.12 -6.78 -20.60
C ASP A 33 -32.69 -5.61 -19.77
N ALA A 34 -32.77 -5.79 -18.45
CA ALA A 34 -33.32 -4.81 -17.51
C ALA A 34 -32.62 -4.88 -16.16
N VAL A 35 -32.66 -3.76 -15.43
CA VAL A 35 -32.15 -3.62 -14.06
C VAL A 35 -33.27 -3.17 -13.14
N GLU A 36 -33.49 -3.89 -12.05
CA GLU A 36 -34.48 -3.57 -11.03
C GLU A 36 -33.83 -3.51 -9.65
N ILE A 37 -33.93 -2.34 -8.98
CA ILE A 37 -33.28 -2.08 -7.69
C ILE A 37 -34.32 -1.90 -6.59
N PHE A 38 -34.19 -2.67 -5.51
CA PHE A 38 -35.17 -2.77 -4.44
C PHE A 38 -34.68 -2.14 -3.14
N LYS A 39 -35.57 -1.43 -2.42
CA LYS A 39 -35.22 -0.78 -1.15
C LYS A 39 -35.05 -1.75 0.03
N THR A 40 -35.54 -2.98 -0.09
CA THR A 40 -35.54 -3.96 1.00
C THR A 40 -35.26 -5.35 0.46
N HIS A 41 -34.58 -6.17 1.26
CA HIS A 41 -34.30 -7.57 0.95
C HIS A 41 -35.59 -8.37 0.68
N ASN A 42 -36.68 -8.10 1.42
CA ASN A 42 -37.96 -8.77 1.19
C ASN A 42 -38.59 -8.43 -0.18
N ALA A 43 -38.49 -7.17 -0.62
CA ALA A 43 -39.02 -6.77 -1.93
C ALA A 43 -38.24 -7.42 -3.08
N LEU A 44 -36.91 -7.56 -2.94
CA LEU A 44 -36.08 -8.32 -3.87
C LEU A 44 -36.54 -9.78 -3.92
N TRP A 45 -36.71 -10.43 -2.76
CA TRP A 45 -37.16 -11.84 -2.70
C TRP A 45 -38.51 -12.07 -3.38
N GLN A 46 -39.48 -11.19 -3.12
CA GLN A 46 -40.79 -11.24 -3.78
C GLN A 46 -40.67 -11.11 -5.31
N ARG A 47 -39.73 -10.28 -5.80
CA ARG A 47 -39.47 -10.19 -7.23
C ARG A 47 -38.85 -11.46 -7.78
N VAL A 48 -37.87 -12.05 -7.11
CA VAL A 48 -37.24 -13.32 -7.53
C VAL A 48 -38.27 -14.45 -7.63
N LEU A 49 -39.15 -14.58 -6.64
CA LEU A 49 -40.26 -15.55 -6.69
C LEU A 49 -41.17 -15.29 -7.89
N SER A 50 -41.53 -14.02 -8.14
CA SER A 50 -42.36 -13.63 -9.27
C SER A 50 -41.70 -13.93 -10.62
N ILE A 51 -40.41 -13.61 -10.81
CA ILE A 51 -39.67 -13.87 -12.05
C ILE A 51 -39.63 -15.37 -12.30
N ASN A 52 -39.40 -16.17 -11.27
CA ASN A 52 -39.26 -17.62 -11.39
C ASN A 52 -40.59 -18.39 -11.40
N GLY A 53 -41.72 -17.71 -11.19
CA GLY A 53 -43.04 -18.36 -11.16
C GLY A 53 -43.26 -19.22 -9.91
N MET A 54 -42.60 -18.87 -8.80
CA MET A 54 -42.71 -19.53 -7.51
C MET A 54 -43.84 -18.90 -6.65
N PRO A 55 -44.41 -19.65 -5.68
CA PRO A 55 -45.44 -19.11 -4.79
C PRO A 55 -44.94 -17.91 -3.98
N LEU A 56 -45.68 -16.78 -3.96
CA LEU A 56 -45.24 -15.53 -3.32
C LEU A 56 -45.23 -15.60 -1.77
N ASP A 57 -45.94 -16.57 -1.20
CA ASP A 57 -45.93 -16.89 0.23
C ASP A 57 -44.73 -17.76 0.64
N THR A 58 -43.85 -18.13 -0.31
CA THR A 58 -42.60 -18.83 -0.01
C THR A 58 -41.70 -17.94 0.87
N ALA A 59 -41.49 -18.37 2.11
CA ALA A 59 -40.60 -17.69 3.03
C ALA A 59 -39.15 -17.72 2.49
N LEU A 60 -38.43 -16.60 2.68
CA LEU A 60 -37.00 -16.57 2.44
C LEU A 60 -36.32 -17.59 3.37
N PRO A 61 -35.48 -18.51 2.86
CA PRO A 61 -34.84 -19.49 3.73
C PRO A 61 -34.02 -18.81 4.84
N PRO A 62 -34.07 -19.33 6.09
CA PRO A 62 -33.30 -18.75 7.19
C PRO A 62 -31.80 -18.75 6.87
N GLY A 63 -31.16 -17.58 6.99
CA GLY A 63 -29.73 -17.42 6.70
C GLY A 63 -29.41 -17.13 5.23
N THR A 64 -30.39 -17.00 4.34
CA THR A 64 -30.15 -16.52 2.96
C THR A 64 -29.80 -15.04 2.97
N THR A 65 -28.71 -14.71 2.28
CA THR A 65 -28.13 -13.37 2.19
C THR A 65 -28.14 -12.84 0.75
N MET A 66 -29.16 -13.22 -0.02
CA MET A 66 -29.30 -12.88 -1.44
C MET A 66 -29.58 -11.39 -1.61
N VAL A 67 -28.57 -10.66 -2.05
CA VAL A 67 -28.62 -9.19 -2.19
C VAL A 67 -28.62 -8.75 -3.65
N ALA A 68 -28.25 -9.63 -4.58
CA ALA A 68 -28.34 -9.43 -6.01
C ALA A 68 -28.43 -10.77 -6.75
N GLY A 69 -28.74 -10.72 -8.04
CA GLY A 69 -28.77 -11.86 -8.95
C GLY A 69 -29.22 -11.45 -10.35
N ILE A 70 -28.98 -12.30 -11.35
CA ILE A 70 -29.53 -12.14 -12.71
C ILE A 70 -30.53 -13.26 -12.97
N GLU A 71 -31.81 -12.94 -12.85
CA GLU A 71 -32.92 -13.88 -12.97
C GLU A 71 -33.66 -13.67 -14.30
N LYS A 72 -33.71 -14.70 -15.15
CA LYS A 72 -34.34 -14.64 -16.50
C LYS A 72 -33.99 -13.36 -17.28
N ARG A 73 -32.70 -13.00 -17.30
CA ARG A 73 -32.14 -11.80 -17.95
C ARG A 73 -32.57 -10.46 -17.32
N VAL A 74 -33.03 -10.46 -16.08
CA VAL A 74 -33.25 -9.25 -15.29
C VAL A 74 -32.23 -9.20 -14.16
N LEU A 75 -31.40 -8.17 -14.13
CA LEU A 75 -30.53 -7.91 -13.00
C LEU A 75 -31.39 -7.34 -11.86
N VAL A 76 -31.47 -8.07 -10.76
CA VAL A 76 -32.21 -7.67 -9.57
C VAL A 76 -31.22 -7.46 -8.43
N ALA A 77 -31.32 -6.35 -7.72
CA ALA A 77 -30.43 -6.06 -6.59
C ALA A 77 -31.13 -5.24 -5.51
N VAL A 78 -30.67 -5.32 -4.26
CA VAL A 78 -31.04 -4.33 -3.24
C VAL A 78 -30.27 -3.03 -3.47
N CYS A 79 -30.80 -1.91 -2.96
CA CYS A 79 -30.10 -0.62 -3.03
C CYS A 79 -28.82 -0.63 -2.15
N PRO A 80 -27.84 0.26 -2.44
CA PRO A 80 -26.58 0.32 -1.70
C PRO A 80 -26.75 0.36 -0.18
N ASP A 81 -27.67 1.19 0.32
CA ASP A 81 -27.96 1.32 1.76
C ASP A 81 -28.45 0.01 2.39
N GLU A 82 -29.20 -0.80 1.65
CA GLU A 82 -29.71 -2.08 2.14
C GLU A 82 -28.63 -3.16 2.03
N TYR A 83 -27.83 -3.14 0.96
CA TYR A 83 -26.66 -4.00 0.81
C TYR A 83 -25.68 -3.81 1.98
N ALA A 84 -25.38 -2.56 2.33
CA ALA A 84 -24.54 -2.19 3.47
C ALA A 84 -25.11 -2.64 4.83
N LYS A 85 -26.42 -2.85 4.96
CA LYS A 85 -27.00 -3.41 6.20
C LYS A 85 -26.87 -4.93 6.26
N VAL A 86 -27.02 -5.60 5.12
CA VAL A 86 -26.93 -7.07 5.04
C VAL A 86 -25.47 -7.52 5.14
N TYR A 87 -24.55 -6.76 4.55
CA TYR A 87 -23.11 -6.99 4.58
C TYR A 87 -22.36 -5.73 5.02
N PRO A 88 -22.41 -5.33 6.30
CA PRO A 88 -21.76 -4.10 6.77
C PRO A 88 -20.24 -4.09 6.58
N GLU A 89 -19.61 -5.26 6.60
CA GLU A 89 -18.16 -5.45 6.40
C GLU A 89 -17.73 -5.12 4.95
N TYR A 90 -18.56 -5.44 3.96
CA TYR A 90 -18.24 -5.26 2.54
C TYR A 90 -18.99 -4.10 1.90
N GLY A 91 -20.29 -3.98 2.15
CA GLY A 91 -21.19 -2.99 1.54
C GLY A 91 -20.97 -1.54 1.99
N SER A 92 -20.07 -1.30 2.95
CA SER A 92 -19.68 0.04 3.41
C SER A 92 -18.54 0.66 2.60
N GLN A 93 -17.84 -0.11 1.75
CA GLN A 93 -16.75 0.41 0.92
C GLN A 93 -17.30 1.24 -0.26
N PRO A 94 -16.57 2.29 -0.72
CA PRO A 94 -17.08 3.23 -1.73
C PRO A 94 -17.54 2.61 -3.06
N ASP A 95 -16.94 1.51 -3.51
CA ASP A 95 -17.25 0.80 -4.75
C ASP A 95 -17.90 -0.58 -4.52
N SER A 96 -18.27 -0.90 -3.27
CA SER A 96 -18.76 -2.23 -2.89
C SER A 96 -20.00 -2.67 -3.64
N TRP A 97 -20.97 -1.77 -3.81
CA TRP A 97 -22.20 -2.06 -4.53
C TRP A 97 -21.92 -2.27 -6.02
N ARG A 98 -21.04 -1.47 -6.62
CA ARG A 98 -20.55 -1.66 -7.99
C ARG A 98 -19.95 -3.03 -8.21
N ARG A 99 -19.09 -3.45 -7.27
CA ARG A 99 -18.42 -4.75 -7.34
C ARG A 99 -19.37 -5.92 -7.10
N LEU A 100 -20.41 -5.74 -6.29
CA LEU A 100 -21.51 -6.71 -6.20
C LEU A 100 -22.20 -6.85 -7.57
N ILE A 101 -22.53 -5.75 -8.24
CA ILE A 101 -23.12 -5.81 -9.58
C ILE A 101 -22.16 -6.49 -10.58
N ALA A 102 -20.87 -6.14 -10.56
CA ALA A 102 -19.86 -6.77 -11.41
C ALA A 102 -19.73 -8.27 -11.14
N HIS A 103 -19.88 -8.71 -9.89
CA HIS A 103 -19.88 -10.12 -9.49
C HIS A 103 -21.03 -10.89 -10.16
N GLU A 104 -22.25 -10.35 -10.13
CA GLU A 104 -23.40 -10.97 -10.80
C GLU A 104 -23.24 -11.02 -12.33
N ILE A 105 -22.66 -9.97 -12.90
CA ILE A 105 -22.34 -9.92 -14.33
C ILE A 105 -21.26 -10.96 -14.68
N ALA A 106 -20.28 -11.17 -13.80
CA ALA A 106 -19.22 -12.16 -14.00
C ALA A 106 -19.75 -13.60 -14.00
N HIS A 107 -20.75 -13.94 -13.17
CA HIS A 107 -21.45 -15.23 -13.28
C HIS A 107 -22.03 -15.42 -14.68
N ARG A 108 -22.67 -14.39 -15.24
CA ARG A 108 -23.24 -14.48 -16.59
C ARG A 108 -22.18 -14.53 -17.70
N LEU A 109 -21.03 -13.86 -17.51
CA LEU A 109 -19.86 -14.03 -18.38
C LEU A 109 -19.41 -15.51 -18.37
N HIS A 110 -19.28 -16.12 -17.19
CA HIS A 110 -18.89 -17.52 -17.06
C HIS A 110 -19.87 -18.46 -17.79
N VAL A 111 -21.17 -18.24 -17.62
CA VAL A 111 -22.20 -18.98 -18.36
C VAL A 111 -22.08 -18.79 -19.87
N ASN A 112 -21.79 -17.58 -20.34
CA ASN A 112 -21.64 -17.28 -21.77
C ASN A 112 -20.42 -17.97 -22.38
N LEU A 113 -19.32 -18.08 -21.63
CA LEU A 113 -18.11 -18.83 -22.02
C LEU A 113 -18.39 -20.32 -22.20
N LEU A 114 -19.38 -20.83 -21.47
CA LEU A 114 -19.82 -22.22 -21.51
C LEU A 114 -21.07 -22.42 -22.41
N ASP A 115 -21.23 -21.54 -23.41
CA ASP A 115 -22.34 -21.56 -24.37
C ASP A 115 -23.75 -21.62 -23.73
N GLY A 116 -23.90 -20.96 -22.59
CA GLY A 116 -25.18 -20.91 -21.86
C GLY A 116 -25.40 -22.04 -20.88
N ASN A 117 -24.44 -22.95 -20.69
CA ASN A 117 -24.57 -24.10 -19.80
C ASN A 117 -24.25 -23.74 -18.33
N GLU A 118 -25.26 -23.33 -17.57
CA GLU A 118 -25.12 -22.97 -16.15
C GLU A 118 -24.64 -24.14 -15.27
N VAL A 119 -24.97 -25.38 -15.62
CA VAL A 119 -24.54 -26.57 -14.85
C VAL A 119 -23.05 -26.84 -15.03
N ALA A 120 -22.45 -26.35 -16.12
CA ALA A 120 -21.03 -26.55 -16.42
C ALA A 120 -20.09 -25.55 -15.74
N MET A 121 -20.60 -24.61 -14.92
CA MET A 121 -19.75 -23.64 -14.20
C MET A 121 -18.86 -24.28 -13.12
N GLY A 122 -19.04 -25.57 -12.85
CA GLY A 122 -18.25 -26.34 -11.90
C GLY A 122 -18.69 -26.16 -10.45
N PRO A 123 -17.84 -26.51 -9.48
CA PRO A 123 -18.20 -26.45 -8.08
C PRO A 123 -18.37 -25.00 -7.61
N SER A 124 -19.24 -24.81 -6.60
CA SER A 124 -19.54 -23.46 -6.05
C SER A 124 -18.30 -22.64 -5.69
N TRP A 125 -17.28 -23.24 -5.10
CA TRP A 125 -16.06 -22.51 -4.78
C TRP A 125 -15.37 -21.93 -6.02
N PHE A 126 -15.45 -22.62 -7.16
CA PHE A 126 -14.78 -22.19 -8.38
C PHE A 126 -15.54 -21.05 -9.04
N PHE A 127 -16.85 -21.20 -9.29
CA PHE A 127 -17.59 -20.14 -9.97
C PHE A 127 -17.77 -18.89 -9.10
N GLU A 128 -17.91 -19.04 -7.78
CA GLU A 128 -17.92 -17.89 -6.87
C GLU A 128 -16.54 -17.23 -6.78
N GLY A 129 -15.46 -18.02 -6.71
CA GLY A 129 -14.10 -17.50 -6.73
C GLY A 129 -13.75 -16.79 -8.04
N PHE A 130 -14.22 -17.31 -9.18
CA PHE A 130 -14.13 -16.69 -10.49
C PHE A 130 -14.81 -15.32 -10.51
N ALA A 131 -16.05 -15.23 -10.03
CA ALA A 131 -16.81 -13.99 -10.00
C ALA A 131 -16.15 -12.92 -9.11
N VAL A 132 -15.59 -13.33 -7.96
CA VAL A 132 -14.82 -12.45 -7.07
C VAL A 132 -13.59 -11.87 -7.80
N ILE A 133 -12.82 -12.69 -8.51
CA ILE A 133 -11.63 -12.26 -9.26
C ILE A 133 -12.03 -11.35 -10.44
N ALA A 134 -13.04 -11.74 -11.21
CA ALA A 134 -13.52 -10.99 -12.37
C ALA A 134 -14.10 -9.62 -12.00
N ALA A 135 -14.78 -9.52 -10.86
CA ALA A 135 -15.29 -8.27 -10.31
C ALA A 135 -14.21 -7.41 -9.61
N GLY A 136 -12.98 -7.92 -9.53
CA GLY A 136 -11.87 -7.29 -8.81
C GLY A 136 -12.13 -7.11 -7.32
N GLN A 137 -13.00 -7.94 -6.72
CA GLN A 137 -13.33 -7.84 -5.31
C GLN A 137 -12.13 -8.30 -4.45
N THR A 138 -11.70 -7.46 -3.52
CA THR A 138 -10.57 -7.72 -2.61
C THR A 138 -11.03 -8.39 -1.30
N LEU A 139 -11.80 -9.47 -1.40
CA LEU A 139 -12.41 -10.15 -0.23
C LEU A 139 -11.44 -11.07 0.51
N ASP A 140 -10.28 -11.40 -0.07
CA ASP A 140 -9.37 -12.43 0.43
C ASP A 140 -8.42 -11.96 1.54
N HIS A 141 -8.28 -10.64 1.73
CA HIS A 141 -7.41 -10.03 2.75
C HIS A 141 -5.99 -10.65 2.79
N GLY A 142 -5.41 -10.99 1.64
CA GLY A 142 -4.07 -11.59 1.57
C GLY A 142 -3.98 -13.07 1.97
N LEU A 143 -5.11 -13.80 2.00
CA LEU A 143 -5.10 -15.25 2.15
C LEU A 143 -4.44 -15.90 0.92
N VAL A 144 -3.32 -16.57 1.13
CA VAL A 144 -2.58 -17.29 0.08
C VAL A 144 -2.40 -18.74 0.50
N TYR A 145 -2.90 -19.67 -0.32
CA TYR A 145 -2.59 -21.09 -0.18
C TYR A 145 -1.23 -21.41 -0.80
N THR A 146 -0.51 -22.34 -0.16
CA THR A 146 0.80 -22.79 -0.62
C THR A 146 0.76 -24.19 -1.22
N THR A 147 -0.25 -24.99 -0.89
CA THR A 147 -0.46 -26.33 -1.44
C THR A 147 -1.91 -26.55 -1.88
N ALA A 148 -2.12 -27.49 -2.82
CA ALA A 148 -3.45 -27.88 -3.27
C ALA A 148 -4.27 -28.44 -2.10
N THR A 149 -3.64 -29.18 -1.19
CA THR A 149 -4.27 -29.70 0.04
C THR A 149 -4.83 -28.58 0.91
N GLU A 150 -4.08 -27.49 1.12
CA GLU A 150 -4.55 -26.33 1.88
C GLU A 150 -5.69 -25.61 1.15
N ALA A 151 -5.58 -25.42 -0.16
CA ALA A 151 -6.61 -24.80 -0.97
C ALA A 151 -7.92 -25.60 -0.90
N PHE A 152 -7.85 -26.92 -1.07
CA PHE A 152 -9.01 -27.81 -0.97
C PHE A 152 -9.59 -27.87 0.44
N ALA A 153 -8.77 -27.89 1.48
CA ALA A 153 -9.25 -27.80 2.86
C ALA A 153 -10.00 -26.48 3.09
N GLY A 154 -9.46 -25.38 2.55
CA GLY A 154 -10.05 -24.05 2.64
C GLY A 154 -11.41 -23.92 1.97
N VAL A 155 -11.55 -24.38 0.73
CA VAL A 155 -12.84 -24.31 0.01
C VAL A 155 -13.91 -25.24 0.59
N ARG A 156 -13.52 -26.27 1.34
CA ARG A 156 -14.47 -27.16 2.05
C ARG A 156 -14.98 -26.57 3.36
N GLU A 157 -14.32 -25.55 3.89
CA GLU A 157 -14.70 -24.92 5.13
C GLU A 157 -15.85 -23.92 4.92
N LYS A 158 -17.04 -24.28 5.42
CA LYS A 158 -18.25 -23.44 5.36
C LYS A 158 -18.16 -22.29 6.37
N GLY A 159 -18.70 -21.13 6.01
CA GLY A 159 -18.82 -19.99 6.91
C GLY A 159 -19.02 -18.66 6.18
N PRO A 160 -19.20 -17.55 6.91
CA PRO A 160 -19.43 -16.21 6.34
C PRO A 160 -18.27 -15.73 5.44
N LEU A 161 -17.07 -16.30 5.63
CA LEU A 161 -15.87 -15.96 4.87
C LEU A 161 -15.58 -16.92 3.71
N ALA A 162 -16.53 -17.73 3.26
CA ALA A 162 -16.27 -18.74 2.22
C ALA A 162 -15.71 -18.13 0.92
N TYR A 163 -16.27 -17.00 0.47
CA TYR A 163 -15.85 -16.29 -0.75
C TYR A 163 -14.36 -15.90 -0.76
N ARG A 164 -13.80 -15.57 0.42
CA ARG A 164 -12.37 -15.24 0.58
C ARG A 164 -11.47 -16.43 0.28
N ARG A 165 -11.90 -17.62 0.69
CA ARG A 165 -11.18 -18.89 0.50
C ARG A 165 -11.31 -19.34 -0.94
N PHE A 166 -12.48 -19.13 -1.54
CA PHE A 166 -12.77 -19.45 -2.92
C PHE A 166 -11.86 -18.68 -3.88
N SER A 167 -11.80 -17.35 -3.76
CA SER A 167 -10.90 -16.55 -4.61
C SER A 167 -9.42 -16.85 -4.35
N ALA A 168 -9.01 -17.06 -3.10
CA ALA A 168 -7.65 -17.50 -2.78
C ALA A 168 -7.29 -18.86 -3.40
N ALA A 169 -8.22 -19.81 -3.44
CA ALA A 169 -8.03 -21.11 -4.07
C ALA A 169 -7.98 -21.00 -5.60
N VAL A 170 -8.86 -20.22 -6.23
CA VAL A 170 -8.78 -19.97 -7.68
C VAL A 170 -7.43 -19.33 -8.03
N ARG A 171 -6.98 -18.31 -7.30
CA ARG A 171 -5.63 -17.72 -7.52
C ARG A 171 -4.49 -18.71 -7.28
N TYR A 172 -4.65 -19.67 -6.37
CA TYR A 172 -3.69 -20.75 -6.20
C TYR A 172 -3.60 -21.63 -7.46
N PHE A 173 -4.72 -22.14 -7.96
CA PHE A 173 -4.73 -23.02 -9.14
C PHE A 173 -4.37 -22.31 -10.44
N LEU A 174 -4.62 -20.99 -10.54
CA LEU A 174 -4.17 -20.17 -11.67
C LEU A 174 -2.65 -20.10 -11.85
N LYS A 175 -1.86 -20.53 -10.86
CA LYS A 175 -0.40 -20.62 -10.97
C LYS A 175 0.05 -21.69 -11.97
N GLU A 176 -0.76 -22.73 -12.14
CA GLU A 176 -0.41 -23.93 -12.93
C GLU A 176 -1.40 -24.17 -14.07
N HIS A 177 -2.65 -23.72 -13.92
CA HIS A 177 -3.70 -23.87 -14.93
C HIS A 177 -4.12 -22.50 -15.46
N PRO A 178 -3.98 -22.23 -16.77
CA PRO A 178 -4.54 -21.04 -17.38
C PRO A 178 -6.04 -20.91 -17.08
N LEU A 179 -6.52 -19.68 -16.82
CA LEU A 179 -7.92 -19.46 -16.47
C LEU A 179 -8.89 -20.06 -17.49
N LYS A 180 -8.57 -19.95 -18.78
CA LYS A 180 -9.36 -20.55 -19.86
C LYS A 180 -9.52 -22.06 -19.71
N GLU A 181 -8.45 -22.76 -19.35
CA GLU A 181 -8.50 -24.21 -19.12
C GLU A 181 -9.41 -24.55 -17.94
N LEU A 182 -9.28 -23.80 -16.84
CA LEU A 182 -10.12 -23.99 -15.65
C LEU A 182 -11.59 -23.81 -15.98
N VAL A 183 -11.95 -22.76 -16.73
CA VAL A 183 -13.32 -22.50 -17.20
C VAL A 183 -13.80 -23.63 -18.12
N ASP A 184 -13.04 -23.97 -19.16
CA ASP A 184 -13.41 -25.02 -20.14
C ASP A 184 -13.63 -26.40 -19.48
N HIS A 185 -12.97 -26.65 -18.34
CA HIS A 185 -13.01 -27.92 -17.63
C HIS A 185 -13.87 -27.92 -16.35
N ALA A 186 -14.40 -26.76 -15.94
CA ALA A 186 -15.11 -26.58 -14.67
C ALA A 186 -16.24 -27.60 -14.47
N GLY A 187 -16.98 -27.90 -15.54
CA GLY A 187 -18.12 -28.82 -15.53
C GLY A 187 -17.79 -30.31 -15.60
N LYS A 188 -16.51 -30.71 -15.64
CA LYS A 188 -16.12 -32.14 -15.68
C LYS A 188 -16.30 -32.79 -14.29
N GLU A 189 -16.75 -34.05 -14.26
CA GLU A 189 -16.96 -34.79 -13.00
C GLU A 189 -15.69 -34.90 -12.13
N ASP A 190 -14.51 -34.92 -12.75
CA ASP A 190 -13.19 -35.00 -12.09
C ASP A 190 -12.44 -33.65 -12.10
N PHE A 191 -13.16 -32.52 -12.08
CA PHE A 191 -12.53 -31.20 -12.07
C PHE A 191 -11.53 -31.04 -10.92
N GLU A 192 -11.90 -31.43 -9.70
CA GLU A 192 -11.01 -31.33 -8.53
C GLU A 192 -9.85 -32.35 -8.59
N GLY A 193 -10.07 -33.58 -9.08
CA GLY A 193 -9.00 -34.58 -9.23
C GLY A 193 -7.97 -34.22 -10.31
N GLY A 194 -8.40 -33.53 -11.36
CA GLY A 194 -7.51 -32.94 -12.36
C GLY A 194 -6.58 -31.85 -11.80
N LEU A 195 -7.00 -31.19 -10.71
CA LEU A 195 -6.21 -30.20 -9.98
C LEU A 195 -5.34 -30.83 -8.87
N GLU A 196 -5.68 -32.03 -8.38
CA GLU A 196 -4.89 -32.77 -7.37
C GLU A 196 -3.68 -33.52 -7.97
N THR A 197 -3.72 -33.87 -9.26
CA THR A 197 -2.81 -34.88 -9.86
C THR A 197 -1.49 -34.35 -10.45
N GLN A 198 -1.10 -33.10 -10.18
CA GLN A 198 0.21 -32.58 -10.59
C GLN A 198 1.06 -32.19 -9.39
N THR A 199 1.91 -33.12 -8.95
CA THR A 199 3.08 -32.81 -8.15
C THR A 199 4.09 -32.06 -9.00
N HIS A 200 4.63 -30.96 -8.48
CA HIS A 200 5.76 -30.22 -9.06
C HIS A 200 6.75 -31.16 -9.77
N PRO A 201 7.01 -31.02 -11.09
CA PRO A 201 8.22 -31.59 -11.63
C PRO A 201 9.40 -30.89 -10.96
N ALA A 202 10.34 -31.69 -10.45
CA ALA A 202 11.63 -31.18 -9.98
C ALA A 202 12.26 -30.27 -11.04
N PRO A 203 12.96 -29.20 -10.66
CA PRO A 203 13.41 -28.17 -11.59
C PRO A 203 14.26 -28.79 -12.70
N SER A 204 13.82 -28.63 -13.95
CA SER A 204 14.67 -28.91 -15.11
C SER A 204 15.77 -27.86 -15.14
N SER A 205 16.97 -28.27 -14.75
CA SER A 205 18.19 -27.49 -14.80
C SER A 205 18.53 -27.14 -16.25
N SER A 206 18.37 -25.88 -16.62
CA SER A 206 19.24 -25.24 -17.60
C SER A 206 19.16 -23.71 -17.46
N VAL A 207 19.67 -23.19 -16.36
CA VAL A 207 20.25 -21.84 -16.36
C VAL A 207 21.73 -22.07 -16.62
N THR A 208 22.15 -21.80 -17.84
CA THR A 208 23.55 -21.89 -18.27
C THR A 208 24.40 -20.89 -17.49
N ASP A 209 25.61 -21.33 -17.12
CA ASP A 209 26.79 -20.75 -16.45
C ASP A 209 27.12 -19.23 -16.53
N ASP A 210 26.18 -18.34 -16.85
CA ASP A 210 26.34 -16.90 -16.59
C ASP A 210 25.79 -16.58 -15.19
N GLU A 211 26.51 -15.78 -14.40
CA GLU A 211 26.13 -15.41 -13.02
C GLU A 211 24.64 -15.01 -12.92
N SER A 212 23.86 -15.78 -12.17
CA SER A 212 22.42 -15.55 -11.96
C SER A 212 22.21 -14.85 -10.63
N CYS A 213 22.19 -13.52 -10.68
CA CYS A 213 22.10 -12.68 -9.49
C CYS A 213 20.66 -12.22 -9.21
N ALA A 214 20.23 -12.26 -7.94
CA ALA A 214 19.06 -11.52 -7.48
C ALA A 214 19.46 -10.16 -6.91
N ILE A 215 18.52 -9.20 -6.94
CA ILE A 215 18.63 -7.94 -6.22
C ILE A 215 17.46 -7.78 -5.25
N ILE A 216 17.74 -7.39 -4.01
CA ILE A 216 16.71 -7.04 -3.04
C ILE A 216 16.75 -5.54 -2.84
N VAL A 217 15.64 -4.84 -3.03
CA VAL A 217 15.49 -3.43 -2.71
C VAL A 217 14.67 -3.33 -1.44
N THR A 218 15.16 -2.56 -0.48
CA THR A 218 14.53 -2.43 0.84
C THR A 218 13.96 -1.05 1.04
N ASP A 219 12.86 -0.99 1.76
CA ASP A 219 12.23 0.19 2.32
C ASP A 219 12.30 0.07 3.86
N ASP A 220 12.34 1.17 4.60
CA ASP A 220 12.59 1.19 6.04
C ASP A 220 11.32 1.07 6.89
N ASP A 221 10.14 1.21 6.30
CA ASP A 221 8.93 1.42 7.07
C ASP A 221 8.29 0.18 7.67
N ILE A 222 8.15 -0.91 6.92
CA ILE A 222 7.25 -2.03 7.31
C ILE A 222 8.00 -3.37 7.46
N PRO A 223 8.78 -3.55 8.55
CA PRO A 223 9.27 -4.86 8.94
C PRO A 223 8.16 -5.76 9.53
N SER A 224 8.35 -7.07 9.40
CA SER A 224 7.55 -8.08 10.10
C SER A 224 7.84 -8.12 11.60
N GLY A 225 7.04 -8.86 12.38
CA GLY A 225 7.30 -9.13 13.80
C GLY A 225 6.94 -8.01 14.76
N SER A 226 6.41 -6.89 14.26
CA SER A 226 5.89 -5.79 15.08
C SER A 226 4.65 -5.14 14.46
N PRO A 227 3.67 -4.71 15.28
CA PRO A 227 2.53 -3.93 14.82
C PRO A 227 2.90 -2.46 14.55
N ILE A 228 4.01 -1.96 15.10
CA ILE A 228 4.34 -0.53 15.10
C ILE A 228 5.77 -0.21 14.68
N ALA A 229 6.69 -1.18 14.70
CA ALA A 229 8.10 -0.89 14.44
C ALA A 229 8.35 -0.54 12.97
N GLY A 230 9.34 0.30 12.76
CA GLY A 230 9.97 0.57 11.46
C GLY A 230 11.47 0.73 11.69
N ALA A 231 12.25 0.47 10.67
CA ALA A 231 13.69 0.32 10.78
C ALA A 231 14.43 1.60 11.20
N LEU A 232 13.89 2.78 10.91
CA LEU A 232 14.43 4.07 11.37
C LEU A 232 13.53 4.76 12.41
N TYR A 233 12.58 4.06 13.05
CA TYR A 233 11.68 4.67 14.04
C TYR A 233 12.41 4.85 15.37
N VAL A 234 12.66 6.09 15.78
CA VAL A 234 13.65 6.46 16.80
C VAL A 234 13.59 5.67 18.12
N GLU A 235 12.41 5.33 18.63
CA GLU A 235 12.26 4.58 19.89
C GLU A 235 12.60 3.09 19.75
N GLU A 236 12.38 2.49 18.57
CA GLU A 236 12.56 1.08 18.29
C GLU A 236 13.53 0.81 17.12
N ALA A 237 14.31 1.81 16.67
CA ALA A 237 15.04 1.74 15.42
C ALA A 237 16.00 0.54 15.37
N ALA A 238 16.68 0.23 16.48
CA ALA A 238 17.51 -0.97 16.56
C ALA A 238 16.69 -2.27 16.46
N PHE A 239 15.50 -2.30 17.03
CA PHE A 239 14.58 -3.43 16.97
C PHE A 239 13.96 -3.58 15.57
N GLY A 240 13.37 -2.52 15.02
CA GLY A 240 12.83 -2.47 13.66
C GLY A 240 13.89 -2.79 12.60
N LYS A 241 15.11 -2.26 12.74
CA LYS A 241 16.25 -2.60 11.88
C LYS A 241 16.58 -4.08 11.94
N GLY A 242 16.61 -4.66 13.15
CA GLY A 242 16.82 -6.08 13.34
C GLY A 242 15.75 -6.92 12.65
N LEU A 243 14.48 -6.51 12.75
CA LEU A 243 13.35 -7.16 12.11
C LEU A 243 13.41 -7.07 10.58
N LEU A 244 13.63 -5.88 10.01
CA LEU A 244 13.77 -5.70 8.57
C LEU A 244 14.97 -6.48 8.03
N THR A 245 16.09 -6.45 8.75
CA THR A 245 17.28 -7.24 8.39
C THR A 245 16.96 -8.73 8.36
N ALA A 246 16.16 -9.24 9.32
CA ALA A 246 15.74 -10.64 9.33
C ALA A 246 14.86 -11.00 8.13
N ASP A 247 13.93 -10.12 7.74
CA ASP A 247 13.09 -10.28 6.54
C ASP A 247 13.95 -10.37 5.26
N VAL A 248 14.92 -9.46 5.13
CA VAL A 248 15.86 -9.42 4.00
C VAL A 248 16.76 -10.67 3.97
N VAL A 249 17.27 -11.11 5.13
CA VAL A 249 18.05 -12.35 5.25
C VAL A 249 17.22 -13.55 4.80
N ALA A 250 15.95 -13.64 5.19
CA ALA A 250 15.07 -14.74 4.82
C ALA A 250 14.81 -14.80 3.30
N ALA A 251 14.53 -13.66 2.68
CA ALA A 251 14.38 -13.55 1.23
C ALA A 251 15.68 -13.92 0.49
N ALA A 252 16.83 -13.38 0.93
CA ALA A 252 18.12 -13.68 0.33
C ALA A 252 18.50 -15.17 0.42
N GLN A 253 18.23 -15.80 1.57
CA GLN A 253 18.41 -17.25 1.72
C GLN A 253 17.48 -18.04 0.80
N GLY A 254 16.24 -17.59 0.59
CA GLY A 254 15.32 -18.20 -0.37
C GLY A 254 15.86 -18.18 -1.80
N PHE A 255 16.35 -17.03 -2.26
CA PHE A 255 17.00 -16.92 -3.57
C PHE A 255 18.23 -17.82 -3.72
N LYS A 256 19.08 -17.91 -2.69
CA LYS A 256 20.24 -18.83 -2.72
C LYS A 256 19.82 -20.29 -2.76
N LYS A 257 18.77 -20.68 -2.00
CA LYS A 257 18.20 -22.04 -2.04
C LYS A 257 17.63 -22.40 -3.41
N ALA A 258 17.11 -21.42 -4.15
CA ALA A 258 16.63 -21.57 -5.51
C ALA A 258 17.74 -21.69 -6.57
N GLY A 259 19.02 -21.66 -6.16
CA GLY A 259 20.16 -21.86 -7.05
C GLY A 259 20.75 -20.59 -7.65
N LEU A 260 20.31 -19.39 -7.22
CA LEU A 260 20.94 -18.15 -7.65
C LEU A 260 22.35 -18.03 -7.06
N THR A 261 23.32 -17.74 -7.92
CA THR A 261 24.75 -17.74 -7.56
C THR A 261 25.13 -16.50 -6.75
N CYS A 262 24.33 -15.44 -6.81
CA CYS A 262 24.58 -14.21 -6.08
C CYS A 262 23.28 -13.49 -5.68
N VAL A 263 23.34 -12.72 -4.60
CA VAL A 263 22.26 -11.84 -4.14
C VAL A 263 22.92 -10.56 -3.64
N ASP A 264 22.52 -9.41 -4.17
CA ASP A 264 22.91 -8.09 -3.66
C ASP A 264 21.69 -7.40 -3.03
N VAL A 265 21.89 -6.60 -1.98
CA VAL A 265 20.83 -5.84 -1.32
C VAL A 265 21.06 -4.36 -1.51
N ILE A 266 20.02 -3.59 -1.84
CA ILE A 266 20.02 -2.12 -1.84
C ILE A 266 19.29 -1.65 -0.58
N ASP A 267 20.04 -0.96 0.28
CA ASP A 267 19.47 -0.19 1.40
C ASP A 267 19.12 1.21 0.88
N SER A 268 17.86 1.44 0.51
CA SER A 268 17.44 2.68 -0.13
C SER A 268 17.40 3.89 0.81
N HIS A 269 17.48 3.65 2.13
CA HIS A 269 17.34 4.66 3.19
C HIS A 269 18.65 4.96 3.93
N ASP A 270 19.77 4.33 3.54
CA ASP A 270 21.09 4.49 4.17
C ASP A 270 21.06 4.23 5.68
N GLY A 271 20.92 2.95 6.03
CA GLY A 271 20.96 2.48 7.40
C GLY A 271 19.66 1.90 7.90
N ALA A 272 18.73 1.51 7.02
CA ALA A 272 17.53 0.76 7.40
C ALA A 272 17.85 -0.68 7.79
N ILE A 273 18.95 -1.25 7.30
CA ILE A 273 19.34 -2.63 7.62
C ILE A 273 20.72 -2.70 8.27
N ASP A 274 20.97 -3.79 8.98
CA ASP A 274 22.29 -4.16 9.49
C ASP A 274 23.03 -5.00 8.43
N PRO A 275 24.18 -4.53 7.91
CA PRO A 275 24.95 -5.30 6.92
C PRO A 275 25.63 -6.54 7.51
N ASP A 276 25.85 -6.63 8.83
CA ASP A 276 26.63 -7.72 9.43
C ASP A 276 25.98 -9.11 9.27
N PRO A 277 24.67 -9.30 9.54
CA PRO A 277 23.98 -10.57 9.26
C PRO A 277 24.03 -10.98 7.79
N LEU A 278 23.93 -10.02 6.86
CA LEU A 278 23.98 -10.26 5.42
C LEU A 278 25.39 -10.63 4.95
N GLY A 279 26.41 -9.95 5.48
CA GLY A 279 27.82 -10.28 5.23
C GLY A 279 28.18 -11.71 5.65
N LYS A 280 27.64 -12.20 6.78
CA LYS A 280 27.85 -13.58 7.26
C LYS A 280 27.31 -14.64 6.30
N ILE A 281 26.30 -14.33 5.51
CA ILE A 281 25.77 -15.21 4.47
C ILE A 281 26.30 -14.86 3.08
N GLY A 282 27.27 -13.96 2.95
CA GLY A 282 27.86 -13.56 1.67
C GLY A 282 26.87 -12.79 0.78
N VAL A 283 26.14 -11.83 1.35
CA VAL A 283 25.22 -10.93 0.66
C VAL A 283 25.69 -9.49 0.91
N PRO A 284 26.27 -8.81 -0.10
CA PRO A 284 26.70 -7.42 0.06
C PRO A 284 25.49 -6.47 0.11
N VAL A 285 25.61 -5.45 0.96
CA VAL A 285 24.69 -4.30 1.00
C VAL A 285 25.30 -3.17 0.18
N LEU A 286 24.51 -2.67 -0.77
CA LEU A 286 24.79 -1.54 -1.63
C LEU A 286 23.97 -0.37 -1.12
N THR A 287 24.64 0.58 -0.49
CA THR A 287 24.01 1.84 -0.11
C THR A 287 24.20 2.86 -1.21
N PRO A 288 23.18 3.66 -1.57
CA PRO A 288 23.33 4.82 -2.45
C PRO A 288 24.15 5.95 -1.78
N SER A 289 25.35 5.69 -1.26
CA SER A 289 26.20 6.74 -0.70
C SER A 289 27.23 7.24 -1.72
N ASN A 290 27.22 8.56 -1.93
CA ASN A 290 27.98 9.39 -2.88
C ASN A 290 27.46 9.48 -4.32
N THR A 291 26.64 10.50 -4.60
CA THR A 291 26.89 11.47 -5.69
C THR A 291 26.10 12.76 -5.43
N GLU A 292 26.70 13.90 -5.76
CA GLU A 292 26.25 15.28 -5.54
C GLU A 292 24.93 15.70 -6.25
N GLY A 293 24.10 14.74 -6.67
CA GLY A 293 22.77 14.95 -7.23
C GLY A 293 21.84 13.82 -6.78
N TRP A 294 20.69 14.18 -6.22
CA TRP A 294 19.66 13.26 -5.68
C TRP A 294 18.90 12.49 -6.80
N VAL A 295 19.50 12.35 -7.98
CA VAL A 295 18.91 11.68 -9.15
C VAL A 295 19.18 10.19 -9.18
N TRP A 296 19.71 9.61 -8.10
CA TRP A 296 19.65 8.16 -7.95
C TRP A 296 18.42 7.78 -7.13
N PRO A 297 17.33 7.34 -7.79
CA PRO A 297 16.16 6.81 -7.10
C PRO A 297 16.54 5.54 -6.34
N PHE A 298 15.65 5.06 -5.49
CA PHE A 298 15.59 3.78 -4.77
C PHE A 298 16.42 2.57 -5.25
N LEU A 299 16.80 2.53 -6.52
CA LEU A 299 17.73 1.58 -7.13
C LEU A 299 19.16 2.13 -7.08
N GLY A 300 19.94 1.78 -6.05
CA GLY A 300 21.38 2.06 -5.94
C GLY A 300 22.21 1.58 -7.15
N PRO A 301 23.54 1.76 -7.19
CA PRO A 301 24.35 1.42 -8.36
C PRO A 301 24.27 -0.08 -8.67
N MET A 302 23.55 -0.45 -9.72
CA MET A 302 23.47 -1.83 -10.22
C MET A 302 24.75 -2.17 -10.97
N LYS A 303 25.60 -3.02 -10.37
CA LYS A 303 26.92 -3.38 -10.91
C LYS A 303 26.92 -4.67 -11.73
N LYS A 304 25.83 -5.43 -11.66
CA LYS A 304 25.68 -6.76 -12.27
C LYS A 304 24.39 -6.81 -13.06
N LYS A 305 24.26 -7.86 -13.88
CA LYS A 305 22.98 -8.24 -14.47
C LYS A 305 22.18 -9.03 -13.43
N TYR A 306 20.96 -8.58 -13.15
CA TYR A 306 20.07 -9.27 -12.22
C TYR A 306 18.96 -9.98 -13.00
N VAL A 307 18.66 -11.21 -12.60
CA VAL A 307 17.63 -12.04 -13.26
C VAL A 307 16.28 -11.94 -12.56
N ILE A 308 16.26 -11.45 -11.32
CA ILE A 308 15.04 -11.25 -10.53
C ILE A 308 15.28 -10.23 -9.41
N ALA A 309 14.23 -9.53 -9.02
CA ALA A 309 14.23 -8.61 -7.90
C ALA A 309 13.21 -8.97 -6.81
N ALA A 310 13.48 -8.56 -5.58
CA ALA A 310 12.49 -8.51 -4.51
C ALA A 310 12.41 -7.09 -3.91
N LEU A 311 11.21 -6.68 -3.53
CA LEU A 311 10.93 -5.44 -2.82
C LEU A 311 10.51 -5.80 -1.38
N ILE A 312 11.25 -5.38 -0.36
CA ILE A 312 11.03 -5.79 1.03
C ILE A 312 10.86 -4.58 1.94
N GLY A 313 9.78 -4.55 2.73
CA GLY A 313 9.54 -3.53 3.75
C GLY A 313 8.63 -2.38 3.34
N PHE A 314 7.89 -2.53 2.24
CA PHE A 314 7.15 -1.43 1.60
C PHE A 314 5.82 -1.09 2.28
N HIS A 315 5.36 0.13 2.07
CA HIS A 315 4.17 0.69 2.72
C HIS A 315 3.10 1.15 1.73
N SER A 316 1.92 1.46 2.27
CA SER A 316 0.81 2.06 1.53
C SER A 316 1.22 3.35 0.83
N ASN A 317 0.64 3.62 -0.35
CA ASN A 317 0.89 4.86 -1.05
C ASN A 317 0.16 6.07 -0.42
N ALA A 318 0.59 7.28 -0.78
CA ALA A 318 0.07 8.52 -0.22
C ALA A 318 -1.45 8.64 -0.39
N GLY A 319 -2.14 8.99 0.70
CA GLY A 319 -3.59 9.19 0.71
C GLY A 319 -4.41 7.90 0.88
N GLN A 320 -3.79 6.72 0.93
CA GLN A 320 -4.46 5.48 1.31
C GLN A 320 -4.47 5.27 2.83
N LEU A 321 -5.43 4.45 3.29
CA LEU A 321 -5.44 3.97 4.67
C LEU A 321 -4.42 2.85 4.82
N GLY A 322 -3.38 3.07 5.61
CA GLY A 322 -2.43 2.02 5.98
C GLY A 322 -1.30 2.56 6.85
N PHE A 323 -0.22 1.79 6.95
CA PHE A 323 0.90 2.14 7.79
C PHE A 323 1.82 3.04 7.00
N ARG A 324 2.18 4.22 7.53
CA ARG A 324 3.08 5.17 6.85
C ARG A 324 2.70 5.54 5.42
N ALA A 325 1.41 5.74 5.19
CA ALA A 325 0.92 6.03 3.85
C ALA A 325 1.55 7.31 3.26
N HIS A 326 2.57 7.15 2.41
CA HIS A 326 3.29 8.24 1.74
C HIS A 326 3.85 7.75 0.39
N THR A 327 4.48 8.64 -0.38
CA THR A 327 5.06 8.28 -1.69
C THR A 327 6.26 9.15 -2.00
N ILE A 328 7.45 8.58 -1.92
CA ILE A 328 8.78 9.16 -2.12
C ILE A 328 9.17 10.18 -1.04
N ASN A 329 8.22 11.02 -0.62
CA ASN A 329 8.33 11.90 0.54
C ASN A 329 6.93 12.37 0.99
N ASP A 330 6.83 12.88 2.22
CA ASP A 330 5.57 13.36 2.83
C ASP A 330 4.90 14.53 2.10
N GLY A 331 5.64 15.23 1.23
CA GLY A 331 5.12 16.34 0.45
C GLY A 331 4.24 15.90 -0.72
N ILE A 332 4.35 14.63 -1.13
CA ILE A 332 3.58 14.07 -2.23
C ILE A 332 2.22 13.63 -1.72
N LYS A 333 1.18 14.18 -2.35
CA LYS A 333 -0.21 13.85 -2.07
C LYS A 333 -0.67 12.64 -2.86
N ALA A 334 -0.23 12.53 -4.12
CA ALA A 334 -0.55 11.42 -5.00
C ALA A 334 0.45 11.35 -6.17
N LEU A 335 0.83 10.13 -6.53
CA LEU A 335 1.49 9.80 -7.79
C LEU A 335 0.47 9.04 -8.66
N SER A 336 0.48 9.26 -9.97
CA SER A 336 -0.30 8.45 -10.90
C SER A 336 0.50 8.06 -12.14
N ILE A 337 0.32 6.82 -12.58
CA ILE A 337 0.86 6.25 -13.82
C ILE A 337 -0.34 5.71 -14.62
N ASP A 338 -0.48 6.12 -15.87
CA ASP A 338 -1.60 5.77 -16.76
C ASP A 338 -2.97 5.97 -16.09
N SER A 339 -3.13 7.14 -15.45
CA SER A 339 -4.33 7.55 -14.67
C SER A 339 -4.66 6.71 -13.42
N LYS A 340 -3.84 5.73 -13.07
CA LYS A 340 -3.99 4.96 -11.82
C LYS A 340 -3.17 5.61 -10.72
N THR A 341 -3.79 5.86 -9.57
CA THR A 341 -3.05 6.32 -8.37
C THR A 341 -2.21 5.19 -7.81
N VAL A 342 -0.92 5.46 -7.63
CA VAL A 342 0.11 4.47 -7.24
C VAL A 342 1.07 5.07 -6.22
N GLY A 343 1.97 4.25 -5.69
CA GLY A 343 3.04 4.59 -4.75
C GLY A 343 4.42 4.17 -5.22
N GLU A 344 5.29 3.94 -4.24
CA GLU A 344 6.70 3.58 -4.46
C GLU A 344 6.87 2.21 -5.09
N VAL A 345 5.96 1.27 -4.78
CA VAL A 345 5.97 -0.07 -5.33
C VAL A 345 5.81 -0.03 -6.85
N ALA A 346 4.80 0.66 -7.39
CA ALA A 346 4.66 0.80 -8.85
C ALA A 346 5.83 1.59 -9.47
N HIS A 347 6.33 2.61 -8.78
CA HIS A 347 7.48 3.38 -9.24
C HIS A 347 8.74 2.50 -9.38
N LEU A 348 8.97 1.59 -8.43
CA LEU A 348 10.05 0.61 -8.48
C LEU A 348 9.83 -0.49 -9.52
N LEU A 349 8.60 -0.99 -9.66
CA LEU A 349 8.24 -1.92 -10.74
C LEU A 349 8.55 -1.32 -12.12
N LEU A 350 8.21 -0.05 -12.32
CA LEU A 350 8.52 0.71 -13.54
C LEU A 350 10.03 0.82 -13.77
N GLY A 351 10.78 1.17 -12.72
CA GLY A 351 12.25 1.27 -12.75
C GLY A 351 12.89 -0.05 -13.13
N LEU A 352 12.65 -1.11 -12.35
CA LEU A 352 13.22 -2.46 -12.56
C LEU A 352 12.81 -3.06 -13.91
N GLY A 353 11.55 -2.90 -14.30
CA GLY A 353 11.06 -3.32 -15.62
C GLY A 353 11.80 -2.64 -16.78
N SER A 354 12.20 -1.37 -16.62
CA SER A 354 13.00 -0.63 -17.61
C SER A 354 14.46 -1.10 -17.74
N PHE A 355 14.92 -1.92 -16.78
CA PHE A 355 16.21 -2.60 -16.82
C PHE A 355 16.08 -4.10 -17.16
N ASP A 356 14.88 -4.53 -17.58
CA ASP A 356 14.54 -5.93 -17.85
C ASP A 356 14.75 -6.86 -16.64
N ILE A 357 14.56 -6.33 -15.43
CA ILE A 357 14.64 -7.09 -14.18
C ILE A 357 13.21 -7.38 -13.69
N PRO A 358 12.74 -8.65 -13.76
CA PRO A 358 11.42 -8.98 -13.26
C PRO A 358 11.38 -8.94 -11.73
N VAL A 359 10.28 -8.44 -11.16
CA VAL A 359 10.03 -8.48 -9.71
C VAL A 359 9.31 -9.76 -9.36
N GLY A 360 9.97 -10.57 -8.54
CA GLY A 360 9.52 -11.89 -8.14
C GLY A 360 8.84 -11.93 -6.77
N LEU A 361 9.17 -11.00 -5.88
CA LEU A 361 8.63 -10.95 -4.52
C LEU A 361 8.43 -9.49 -4.10
N VAL A 362 7.28 -9.20 -3.49
CA VAL A 362 7.02 -7.95 -2.78
C VAL A 362 6.53 -8.25 -1.37
N SER A 363 7.09 -7.55 -0.38
CA SER A 363 6.72 -7.65 1.02
C SER A 363 6.53 -6.28 1.64
N GLY A 364 5.52 -6.16 2.50
CA GLY A 364 5.13 -4.89 3.09
C GLY A 364 3.78 -4.97 3.78
N ASP A 365 3.10 -3.83 3.86
CA ASP A 365 1.71 -3.81 4.31
C ASP A 365 0.71 -4.33 3.26
N MET A 366 -0.58 -4.42 3.63
CA MET A 366 -1.60 -4.96 2.75
C MET A 366 -1.75 -4.19 1.43
N ASN A 367 -1.56 -2.87 1.42
CA ASN A 367 -1.78 -2.07 0.23
C ASN A 367 -0.53 -2.04 -0.66
N ALA A 368 0.67 -2.03 -0.08
CA ALA A 368 1.92 -2.17 -0.82
C ALA A 368 1.93 -3.46 -1.66
N VAL A 369 1.53 -4.57 -1.02
CA VAL A 369 1.43 -5.86 -1.71
C VAL A 369 0.27 -5.87 -2.71
N ALA A 370 -0.89 -5.28 -2.38
CA ALA A 370 -2.01 -5.19 -3.32
C ALA A 370 -1.66 -4.36 -4.57
N GLU A 371 -0.93 -3.26 -4.39
CA GLU A 371 -0.42 -2.44 -5.49
C GLU A 371 0.48 -3.26 -6.41
N ALA A 372 1.45 -3.99 -5.84
CA ALA A 372 2.33 -4.87 -6.61
C ALA A 372 1.54 -5.91 -7.41
N LEU A 373 0.63 -6.64 -6.75
CA LEU A 373 -0.10 -7.73 -7.40
C LEU A 373 -1.13 -7.24 -8.42
N GLY A 374 -1.66 -6.03 -8.26
CA GLY A 374 -2.53 -5.38 -9.24
C GLY A 374 -1.83 -5.04 -10.56
N LEU A 375 -0.52 -4.77 -10.51
CA LEU A 375 0.31 -4.50 -11.69
C LEU A 375 1.05 -5.76 -12.18
N CYS A 376 1.36 -6.65 -11.25
CA CYS A 376 2.23 -7.81 -11.45
C CYS A 376 1.69 -9.06 -10.73
N PRO A 377 0.63 -9.71 -11.25
CA PRO A 377 0.01 -10.87 -10.61
C PRO A 377 0.93 -12.09 -10.46
N GLN A 378 2.01 -12.14 -11.25
CA GLN A 378 3.00 -13.23 -11.22
C GLN A 378 4.01 -13.08 -10.07
N ALA A 379 4.12 -11.90 -9.45
CA ALA A 379 4.96 -11.70 -8.29
C ALA A 379 4.38 -12.44 -7.06
N GLY A 380 5.24 -12.93 -6.18
CA GLY A 380 4.83 -13.37 -4.86
C GLY A 380 4.57 -12.17 -3.95
N GLY A 381 3.44 -12.16 -3.25
CA GLY A 381 3.11 -11.13 -2.26
C GLY A 381 3.17 -11.69 -0.84
N VAL A 382 3.93 -11.05 0.05
CA VAL A 382 3.98 -11.39 1.48
C VAL A 382 3.54 -10.17 2.29
N VAL A 383 2.28 -10.16 2.71
CA VAL A 383 1.77 -9.13 3.63
C VAL A 383 2.28 -9.44 5.03
N VAL A 384 3.10 -8.54 5.59
CA VAL A 384 3.68 -8.70 6.93
C VAL A 384 2.95 -7.89 7.99
N ARG A 385 2.14 -6.90 7.58
CA ARG A 385 1.32 -6.07 8.46
C ARG A 385 0.01 -5.68 7.77
N TRP A 386 -1.11 -5.72 8.49
CA TRP A 386 -2.42 -5.34 7.96
C TRP A 386 -3.31 -4.75 9.03
N LEU A 387 -4.38 -4.06 8.61
CA LEU A 387 -5.46 -3.67 9.50
C LEU A 387 -6.53 -4.77 9.51
N SER A 388 -6.99 -5.15 10.70
CA SER A 388 -8.19 -5.97 10.89
C SER A 388 -9.43 -5.18 10.46
N ASP A 389 -10.56 -5.86 10.35
CA ASP A 389 -11.83 -5.22 9.99
C ASP A 389 -12.29 -4.15 11.01
N GLN A 390 -11.76 -4.20 12.23
CA GLN A 390 -12.01 -3.22 13.28
C GLN A 390 -11.01 -2.04 13.26
N GLY A 391 -10.08 -2.03 12.28
CA GLY A 391 -9.01 -1.06 12.17
C GLY A 391 -7.86 -1.30 13.16
N GLU A 392 -7.79 -2.49 13.77
CA GLU A 392 -6.68 -2.85 14.66
C GLU A 392 -5.50 -3.37 13.86
N THR A 393 -4.27 -3.10 14.31
CA THR A 393 -3.09 -3.61 13.61
C THR A 393 -2.84 -5.09 13.90
N GLU A 394 -2.75 -5.89 12.85
CA GLU A 394 -2.29 -7.26 12.86
C GLU A 394 -0.99 -7.40 12.06
N PHE A 395 -0.18 -8.42 12.38
CA PHE A 395 1.13 -8.60 11.78
C PHE A 395 1.59 -10.06 11.82
N LEU A 396 2.48 -10.43 10.92
CA LEU A 396 3.16 -11.72 10.95
C LEU A 396 4.26 -11.71 12.01
N SER A 397 4.41 -12.80 12.77
CA SER A 397 5.60 -12.99 13.60
C SER A 397 6.86 -13.11 12.72
N SER A 398 8.03 -12.75 13.25
CA SER A 398 9.29 -12.82 12.49
C SER A 398 9.59 -14.23 11.96
N GLU A 399 9.21 -15.28 12.70
CA GLU A 399 9.38 -16.67 12.27
C GLU A 399 8.47 -17.00 11.09
N ALA A 400 7.18 -16.65 11.16
CA ALA A 400 6.22 -16.89 10.09
C ALA A 400 6.57 -16.07 8.84
N ALA A 401 7.00 -14.82 9.01
CA ALA A 401 7.47 -13.97 7.93
C ALA A 401 8.72 -14.56 7.27
N ALA A 402 9.73 -14.97 8.03
CA ALA A 402 10.95 -15.57 7.48
C ALA A 402 10.65 -16.82 6.64
N GLN A 403 9.75 -17.69 7.10
CA GLN A 403 9.32 -18.87 6.34
C GLN A 403 8.64 -18.48 5.03
N ARG A 404 7.67 -17.54 5.08
CA ARG A 404 6.92 -17.08 3.90
C ARG A 404 7.80 -16.34 2.89
N LEU A 405 8.68 -15.46 3.35
CA LEU A 405 9.62 -14.72 2.51
C LEU A 405 10.62 -15.64 1.83
N SER A 406 11.22 -16.58 2.56
CA SER A 406 12.15 -17.56 1.99
C SER A 406 11.46 -18.44 0.95
N GLN A 407 10.26 -18.95 1.26
CA GLN A 407 9.48 -19.78 0.33
C GLN A 407 9.03 -19.01 -0.90
N SER A 408 8.57 -17.77 -0.73
CA SER A 408 8.12 -16.93 -1.84
C SER A 408 9.29 -16.54 -2.74
N ALA A 409 10.49 -16.29 -2.19
CA ALA A 409 11.69 -16.05 -2.98
C ALA A 409 12.12 -17.30 -3.78
N ILE A 410 11.92 -18.51 -3.25
CA ILE A 410 12.15 -19.75 -4.02
C ILE A 410 11.19 -19.84 -5.21
N GLN A 411 9.88 -19.71 -4.93
CA GLN A 411 8.84 -19.77 -5.97
C GLN A 411 8.97 -18.64 -7.01
N ALA A 412 9.48 -17.49 -6.60
CA ALA A 412 9.71 -16.36 -7.50
C ALA A 412 10.66 -16.72 -8.65
N VAL A 413 11.73 -17.49 -8.36
CA VAL A 413 12.69 -17.94 -9.39
C VAL A 413 12.04 -18.91 -10.35
N GLU A 414 11.21 -19.84 -9.85
CA GLU A 414 10.46 -20.80 -10.67
C GLU A 414 9.48 -20.10 -11.62
N ARG A 415 8.75 -19.10 -11.12
CA ARG A 415 7.77 -18.32 -11.89
C ARG A 415 8.38 -17.23 -12.77
N ARG A 416 9.68 -16.96 -12.63
CA ARG A 416 10.43 -15.89 -13.31
C ARG A 416 9.95 -14.46 -13.00
N GLY A 417 9.16 -14.28 -11.95
CA GLY A 417 8.60 -12.99 -11.54
C GLY A 417 7.77 -12.28 -12.62
N CYS A 418 7.49 -11.01 -12.40
CA CYS A 418 6.75 -10.16 -13.31
C CYS A 418 7.61 -9.02 -13.86
N LEU A 419 7.52 -8.78 -15.16
CA LEU A 419 8.21 -7.67 -15.81
C LEU A 419 7.17 -6.59 -16.18
N PHE A 420 7.03 -5.59 -15.31
CA PHE A 420 6.07 -4.50 -15.52
C PHE A 420 6.52 -3.61 -16.67
N ARG A 421 5.68 -3.51 -17.71
CA ARG A 421 5.90 -2.63 -18.87
C ARG A 421 4.62 -1.85 -19.14
N PRO A 422 4.56 -0.55 -18.81
CA PRO A 422 3.40 0.28 -19.12
C PRO A 422 3.26 0.48 -20.63
N SER A 423 2.09 0.98 -21.05
CA SER A 423 1.91 1.45 -22.42
C SER A 423 2.79 2.67 -22.66
N LEU A 424 3.26 2.86 -23.90
CA LEU A 424 4.04 4.04 -24.29
C LEU A 424 3.20 4.96 -25.17
N PRO A 425 3.25 6.29 -24.95
CA PRO A 425 3.98 6.96 -23.87
C PRO A 425 3.36 6.70 -22.48
N VAL A 426 4.17 6.80 -21.42
CA VAL A 426 3.72 6.65 -20.04
C VAL A 426 3.13 7.98 -19.57
N ASP A 427 1.86 7.98 -19.21
CA ASP A 427 1.21 9.18 -18.67
C ASP A 427 1.47 9.25 -17.17
N VAL A 428 2.06 10.36 -16.72
CA VAL A 428 2.44 10.54 -15.31
C VAL A 428 1.82 11.81 -14.74
N ALA A 429 1.36 11.71 -13.50
CA ALA A 429 0.93 12.86 -12.70
C ALA A 429 1.52 12.83 -11.28
N VAL A 430 2.04 13.96 -10.81
CA VAL A 430 2.51 14.12 -9.42
C VAL A 430 1.81 15.31 -8.78
N ALA A 431 1.10 15.06 -7.69
CA ALA A 431 0.39 16.06 -6.89
C ALA A 431 1.07 16.26 -5.54
N THR A 432 1.07 17.50 -5.03
CA THR A 432 1.43 17.81 -3.64
C THR A 432 0.24 18.41 -2.90
N TYR A 433 0.39 18.64 -1.59
CA TYR A 433 -0.62 19.33 -0.79
C TYR A 433 -0.73 20.82 -1.12
N SER A 434 0.35 21.47 -1.55
CA SER A 434 0.36 22.90 -1.93
C SER A 434 0.26 23.12 -3.44
N LYS A 435 -0.94 23.44 -3.92
CA LYS A 435 -1.18 23.79 -5.33
C LYS A 435 -0.38 25.00 -5.81
N GLU A 436 -0.12 25.94 -4.91
CA GLU A 436 0.64 27.17 -5.19
C GLU A 436 2.12 26.86 -5.40
N ALA A 437 2.71 26.04 -4.53
CA ALA A 437 4.10 25.60 -4.70
C ALA A 437 4.32 24.87 -6.03
N VAL A 438 3.36 24.03 -6.44
CA VAL A 438 3.40 23.35 -7.75
C VAL A 438 3.35 24.36 -8.89
N ARG A 439 2.46 25.36 -8.83
CA ARG A 439 2.35 26.41 -9.87
C ARG A 439 3.64 27.19 -10.06
N ASP A 440 4.34 27.52 -8.99
CA ASP A 440 5.59 28.27 -9.07
C ASP A 440 6.75 27.42 -9.58
N LYS A 441 6.90 26.20 -9.05
CA LYS A 441 7.97 25.28 -9.48
C LYS A 441 7.80 24.78 -10.91
N ALA A 442 6.56 24.60 -11.37
CA ALA A 442 6.28 24.19 -12.75
C ALA A 442 6.87 25.15 -13.80
N LYS A 443 7.03 26.44 -13.49
CA LYS A 443 7.57 27.45 -14.42
C LYS A 443 9.00 27.16 -14.85
N THR A 444 9.76 26.46 -14.01
CA THR A 444 11.19 26.20 -14.17
C THR A 444 11.54 24.70 -14.20
N CYS A 445 10.54 23.82 -14.07
CA CYS A 445 10.71 22.38 -13.93
C CYS A 445 11.54 21.76 -15.07
N ASP A 446 11.17 21.99 -16.33
CA ASP A 446 11.87 21.40 -17.49
C ASP A 446 13.33 21.86 -17.56
N ARG A 447 13.59 23.15 -17.31
CA ARG A 447 14.95 23.72 -17.26
C ARG A 447 15.79 23.09 -16.14
N ASP A 448 15.21 22.96 -14.96
CA ASP A 448 15.92 22.44 -13.78
C ASP A 448 16.15 20.93 -13.91
N TRP A 449 15.24 20.20 -14.56
CA TRP A 449 15.45 18.82 -14.97
C TRP A 449 16.63 18.66 -15.93
N GLU A 450 16.68 19.46 -17.00
CA GLU A 450 17.79 19.41 -17.96
C GLU A 450 19.12 19.74 -17.29
N LYS A 451 19.10 20.68 -16.34
CA LYS A 451 20.27 20.99 -15.52
C LYS A 451 20.70 19.79 -14.67
N GLU A 452 19.77 19.19 -13.95
CA GLU A 452 20.02 18.04 -13.07
C GLU A 452 20.55 16.82 -13.84
N MET A 453 19.97 16.52 -15.01
CA MET A 453 20.43 15.43 -15.88
C MET A 453 21.86 15.63 -16.39
N ARG A 454 22.21 16.86 -16.74
CA ARG A 454 23.56 17.22 -17.16
C ARG A 454 24.57 17.17 -16.01
N GLU A 455 24.21 17.69 -14.84
CA GLU A 455 25.11 17.76 -13.66
C GLU A 455 25.34 16.38 -13.03
N SER A 456 24.33 15.50 -13.03
CA SER A 456 24.47 14.11 -12.59
C SER A 456 25.27 13.23 -13.56
N GLY A 457 25.41 13.65 -14.83
CA GLY A 457 26.06 12.88 -15.88
C GLY A 457 25.25 11.67 -16.35
N LEU A 458 23.94 11.61 -16.04
CA LEU A 458 23.07 10.50 -16.42
C LEU A 458 22.91 10.35 -17.93
N GLU A 459 22.87 11.47 -18.66
CA GLU A 459 22.79 11.46 -20.13
C GLU A 459 23.94 10.68 -20.75
N THR A 460 25.15 10.89 -20.23
CA THR A 460 26.39 10.34 -20.79
C THR A 460 26.71 8.93 -20.28
N ARG A 461 26.43 8.64 -19.00
CA ARG A 461 26.73 7.32 -18.40
C ARG A 461 25.75 6.23 -18.80
N HIS A 462 24.49 6.58 -19.05
CA HIS A 462 23.41 5.60 -19.25
C HIS A 462 22.66 5.77 -20.58
N GLY A 463 23.07 6.71 -21.43
CA GLY A 463 22.48 6.93 -22.76
C GLY A 463 21.00 7.32 -22.69
N ILE A 464 20.60 8.04 -21.64
CA ILE A 464 19.21 8.45 -21.40
C ILE A 464 18.89 9.66 -22.28
N GLU A 465 17.83 9.57 -23.09
CA GLU A 465 17.28 10.72 -23.82
C GLU A 465 16.68 11.75 -22.84
N THR A 466 17.01 13.03 -23.01
CA THR A 466 16.62 14.09 -22.06
C THR A 466 15.58 15.08 -22.57
N GLY A 467 14.98 14.81 -23.74
CA GLY A 467 13.84 15.59 -24.20
C GLY A 467 12.66 15.45 -23.23
N THR A 468 12.18 16.56 -22.68
CA THR A 468 11.05 16.58 -21.75
C THR A 468 9.96 17.55 -22.16
N ASN A 469 8.80 17.34 -21.54
CA ASN A 469 7.68 18.27 -21.54
C ASN A 469 6.94 18.07 -20.20
N MET A 470 7.67 18.12 -19.07
CA MET A 470 7.06 17.97 -17.75
C MET A 470 6.18 19.16 -17.38
N GLN A 471 6.36 20.28 -18.08
CA GLN A 471 5.57 21.50 -17.97
C GLN A 471 4.18 21.41 -18.66
N ALA A 472 3.88 20.35 -19.43
CA ALA A 472 2.71 20.28 -20.32
C ALA A 472 1.33 20.35 -19.64
N GLY A 473 1.17 19.93 -18.38
CA GLY A 473 -0.16 19.68 -17.84
C GLY A 473 -0.34 20.12 -16.38
N LEU A 474 -0.19 21.40 -16.11
CA LEU A 474 -0.59 21.95 -14.80
C LEU A 474 -2.12 21.94 -14.69
N THR A 475 -2.67 20.87 -14.12
CA THR A 475 -4.11 20.71 -13.90
C THR A 475 -4.37 20.52 -12.41
N ASN A 476 -5.28 21.30 -11.83
CA ASN A 476 -5.74 21.16 -10.45
C ASN A 476 -4.69 21.09 -9.31
N GLY A 477 -3.43 21.47 -9.55
CA GLY A 477 -2.36 21.46 -8.54
C GLY A 477 -1.42 20.25 -8.63
N SER A 478 -1.35 19.58 -9.78
CA SER A 478 -0.40 18.53 -10.10
C SER A 478 0.43 18.88 -11.35
N LEU A 479 1.65 18.34 -11.42
CA LEU A 479 2.43 18.27 -12.66
C LEU A 479 1.98 17.04 -13.45
N HIS A 480 1.66 17.21 -14.73
CA HIS A 480 1.34 16.10 -15.63
C HIS A 480 2.21 16.13 -16.87
N TRP A 481 2.64 14.95 -17.30
CA TRP A 481 3.48 14.79 -18.47
C TRP A 481 3.37 13.40 -19.09
N SER A 482 3.73 13.29 -20.37
CA SER A 482 3.80 12.02 -21.09
C SER A 482 5.26 11.70 -21.36
N SER A 483 5.73 10.56 -20.86
CA SER A 483 7.11 10.11 -21.00
C SER A 483 7.28 9.08 -22.11
N LYS A 484 8.32 9.22 -22.92
CA LYS A 484 8.53 8.37 -24.10
C LYS A 484 9.04 6.96 -23.78
N SER A 485 9.55 6.74 -22.56
CA SER A 485 10.02 5.42 -22.13
C SER A 485 9.80 5.24 -20.63
N ALA A 486 9.69 3.98 -20.21
CA ALA A 486 9.58 3.62 -18.79
C ALA A 486 10.77 4.11 -17.96
N ARG A 487 12.00 4.03 -18.51
CA ARG A 487 13.22 4.50 -17.83
C ARG A 487 13.20 6.01 -17.61
N LEU A 488 12.76 6.76 -18.61
CA LEU A 488 12.64 8.21 -18.50
C LEU A 488 11.53 8.59 -17.50
N ALA A 489 10.38 7.90 -17.55
CA ALA A 489 9.28 8.11 -16.61
C ALA A 489 9.72 7.86 -15.15
N PHE A 490 10.44 6.76 -14.89
CA PHE A 490 11.00 6.43 -13.59
C PHE A 490 11.88 7.55 -13.02
N LEU A 491 12.80 8.09 -13.82
CA LEU A 491 13.69 9.17 -13.40
C LEU A 491 12.93 10.49 -13.23
N GLN A 492 12.00 10.80 -14.12
CA GLN A 492 11.16 12.00 -14.05
C GLN A 492 10.28 12.01 -12.79
N ILE A 493 9.72 10.86 -12.40
CA ILE A 493 8.94 10.74 -11.16
C ILE A 493 9.81 11.06 -9.95
N ALA A 494 10.99 10.45 -9.85
CA ALA A 494 11.92 10.67 -8.74
C ALA A 494 12.34 12.14 -8.66
N PHE A 495 12.72 12.73 -9.80
CA PHE A 495 13.03 14.15 -9.89
C PHE A 495 11.82 15.00 -9.50
N ALA A 496 10.66 14.80 -10.09
CA ALA A 496 9.48 15.63 -9.84
C ALA A 496 9.07 15.57 -8.37
N ALA A 497 9.09 14.38 -7.75
CA ALA A 497 8.76 14.24 -6.34
C ALA A 497 9.75 14.98 -5.43
N SER A 498 11.05 14.88 -5.70
CA SER A 498 12.09 15.60 -4.96
C SER A 498 12.06 17.11 -5.25
N TYR A 499 11.93 17.49 -6.51
CA TYR A 499 11.88 18.86 -6.98
C TYR A 499 10.66 19.58 -6.44
N LEU A 500 9.50 18.92 -6.34
CA LEU A 500 8.28 19.50 -5.79
C LEU A 500 8.29 19.59 -4.26
N ARG A 501 9.13 18.80 -3.56
CA ARG A 501 9.39 18.95 -2.12
C ARG A 501 9.81 20.41 -1.88
N GLY A 502 8.91 21.23 -1.32
CA GLY A 502 9.10 22.67 -1.20
C GLY A 502 10.42 23.01 -0.52
N SER A 503 11.23 23.92 -1.08
CA SER A 503 12.46 24.40 -0.43
C SER A 503 12.16 25.29 0.79
N ASN A 504 10.90 25.71 0.98
CA ASN A 504 10.53 26.78 1.91
C ASN A 504 9.61 26.34 3.06
N ASN A 505 9.39 25.02 3.30
CA ASN A 505 8.73 24.61 4.54
C ASN A 505 9.55 25.09 5.75
N TRP A 506 10.89 24.97 5.67
CA TRP A 506 11.79 25.41 6.75
C TRP A 506 11.76 26.91 7.02
N GLU A 507 11.56 27.76 6.01
CA GLU A 507 11.48 29.21 6.21
C GLU A 507 10.22 29.60 6.97
N ALA A 508 9.07 29.00 6.65
CA ALA A 508 7.83 29.20 7.40
C ALA A 508 7.96 28.69 8.84
N VAL A 509 8.57 27.51 9.02
CA VAL A 509 8.84 26.94 10.36
C VAL A 509 9.80 27.82 11.16
N ASP A 510 10.85 28.37 10.55
CA ASP A 510 11.82 29.23 11.22
C ASP A 510 11.21 30.59 11.56
N ASN A 511 10.46 31.21 10.65
CA ASN A 511 9.71 32.44 10.93
C ASN A 511 8.68 32.24 12.05
N GLY A 512 7.97 31.10 12.06
CA GLY A 512 7.09 30.71 13.15
C GLY A 512 7.83 30.57 14.47
N TYR A 513 9.03 29.98 14.46
CA TYR A 513 9.86 29.83 15.65
C TYR A 513 10.38 31.17 16.17
N ARG A 514 10.84 32.07 15.29
CA ARG A 514 11.22 33.43 15.68
C ARG A 514 10.05 34.20 16.28
N ALA A 515 8.88 34.16 15.64
CA ALA A 515 7.67 34.80 16.14
C ALA A 515 7.24 34.24 17.51
N PHE A 516 7.30 32.92 17.70
CA PHE A 516 7.04 32.28 18.99
C PHE A 516 8.02 32.77 20.07
N LYS A 517 9.32 32.82 19.77
CA LYS A 517 10.35 33.31 20.70
C LYS A 517 10.17 34.79 21.08
N GLU A 518 9.65 35.59 20.15
CA GLU A 518 9.31 37.00 20.36
C GLU A 518 7.93 37.21 21.02
N LYS A 519 7.21 36.12 21.37
CA LYS A 519 5.85 36.13 21.92
C LYS A 519 4.80 36.75 20.98
N ARG A 520 5.09 36.81 19.68
CA ARG A 520 4.12 37.16 18.63
C ARG A 520 3.31 35.93 18.24
N PHE A 521 2.47 35.46 19.17
CA PHE A 521 1.80 34.17 19.04
C PHE A 521 0.86 34.10 17.84
N SER A 522 0.12 35.16 17.52
CA SER A 522 -0.74 35.20 16.33
C SER A 522 0.04 35.00 15.03
N ASP A 523 1.22 35.63 14.91
CA ASP A 523 2.08 35.48 13.74
C ASP A 523 2.68 34.07 13.69
N ALA A 524 3.07 33.50 14.84
CA ALA A 524 3.57 32.14 14.95
C ALA A 524 2.53 31.11 14.49
N VAL A 525 1.26 31.28 14.85
CA VAL A 525 0.15 30.43 14.36
C VAL A 525 0.06 30.52 12.84
N GLN A 526 0.10 31.72 12.25
CA GLN A 526 0.00 31.89 10.80
C GLN A 526 1.16 31.21 10.06
N PHE A 527 2.40 31.39 10.54
CA PHE A 527 3.57 30.78 9.92
C PHE A 527 3.57 29.25 10.02
N TYR A 528 3.23 28.69 11.18
CA TYR A 528 3.13 27.23 11.35
C TYR A 528 1.95 26.62 10.61
N ALA A 529 0.79 27.30 10.54
CA ALA A 529 -0.33 26.86 9.72
C ALA A 529 0.07 26.79 8.23
N LYS A 530 0.77 27.81 7.73
CA LYS A 530 1.30 27.83 6.35
C LYS A 530 2.33 26.73 6.07
N ALA A 531 3.12 26.35 7.06
CA ALA A 531 4.03 25.20 6.96
C ALA A 531 3.24 23.88 6.87
N LEU A 532 2.22 23.71 7.72
CA LEU A 532 1.35 22.53 7.73
C LEU A 532 0.40 22.43 6.53
N GLU A 533 0.08 23.53 5.87
CA GLU A 533 -0.61 23.51 4.56
C GLU A 533 0.27 22.86 3.47
N GLN A 534 1.59 23.01 3.57
CA GLN A 534 2.54 22.45 2.61
C GLN A 534 2.91 21.01 2.95
N ASN A 535 3.09 20.71 4.24
CA ASN A 535 3.27 19.36 4.75
C ASN A 535 2.32 19.12 5.93
N PRO A 536 1.12 18.59 5.66
CA PRO A 536 0.16 18.21 6.69
C PRO A 536 0.61 17.03 7.55
N TYR A 537 1.84 16.55 7.48
CA TYR A 537 2.38 15.49 8.34
C TYR A 537 3.67 15.96 9.05
N ASP A 538 4.03 17.24 8.98
CA ASP A 538 5.17 17.81 9.72
C ASP A 538 4.90 17.83 11.24
N VAL A 539 5.26 16.73 11.90
CA VAL A 539 5.07 16.51 13.33
C VAL A 539 5.83 17.54 14.19
N PRO A 540 7.11 17.86 13.95
CA PRO A 540 7.83 18.88 14.70
C PRO A 540 7.11 20.23 14.67
N THR A 541 6.59 20.61 13.50
CA THR A 541 5.83 21.85 13.33
C THR A 541 4.49 21.82 14.06
N ARG A 542 3.79 20.69 14.09
CA ARG A 542 2.59 20.53 14.91
C ARG A 542 2.88 20.66 16.40
N CYS A 543 3.96 20.05 16.89
CA CYS A 543 4.33 20.16 18.29
C CYS A 543 4.69 21.62 18.66
N ARG A 544 5.40 22.33 17.78
CA ARG A 544 5.63 23.78 17.90
C ARG A 544 4.32 24.57 17.95
N LEU A 545 3.37 24.26 17.08
CA LEU A 545 2.05 24.91 17.05
C LEU A 545 1.23 24.62 18.31
N GLY A 546 1.29 23.39 18.85
CA GLY A 546 0.70 23.03 20.13
C GLY A 546 1.22 23.89 21.28
N ALA A 547 2.53 24.18 21.31
CA ALA A 547 3.13 25.06 22.31
C ALA A 547 2.62 26.51 22.19
N VAL A 548 2.41 27.00 20.96
CA VAL A 548 1.81 28.33 20.73
C VAL A 548 0.36 28.36 21.27
N TYR A 549 -0.45 27.34 21.01
CA TYR A 549 -1.82 27.27 21.54
C TYR A 549 -1.87 27.17 23.07
N LEU A 550 -0.93 26.46 23.69
CA LEU A 550 -0.82 26.37 25.14
C LEU A 550 -0.53 27.75 25.77
N ASP A 551 0.33 28.56 25.15
CA ASP A 551 0.63 29.92 25.58
C ASP A 551 -0.53 30.89 25.35
N LEU A 552 -1.33 30.68 24.30
CA LEU A 552 -2.58 31.41 24.04
C LEU A 552 -3.75 30.99 24.97
N GLY A 553 -3.60 29.90 25.72
CA GLY A 553 -4.67 29.34 26.57
C GLY A 553 -5.72 28.54 25.80
N GLU A 554 -5.49 28.23 24.53
CA GLU A 554 -6.37 27.40 23.69
C GLU A 554 -6.13 25.91 23.97
N LEU A 555 -6.42 25.48 25.19
CA LEU A 555 -6.00 24.19 25.74
C LEU A 555 -6.44 22.97 24.92
N LYS A 556 -7.66 22.98 24.35
CA LYS A 556 -8.14 21.87 23.51
C LYS A 556 -7.34 21.73 22.21
N ARG A 557 -7.02 22.84 21.54
CA ARG A 557 -6.21 22.81 20.31
C ARG A 557 -4.76 22.43 20.61
N ALA A 558 -4.23 22.88 21.74
CA ALA A 558 -2.91 22.44 22.20
C ALA A 558 -2.87 20.91 22.40
N GLN A 559 -3.88 20.37 23.10
CA GLN A 559 -4.04 18.94 23.33
C GLN A 559 -4.12 18.16 22.00
N GLU A 560 -4.94 18.61 21.05
CA GLU A 560 -5.05 17.99 19.72
C GLU A 560 -3.72 17.96 18.97
N MET A 561 -2.98 19.09 18.93
CA MET A 561 -1.72 19.18 18.21
C MET A 561 -0.64 18.29 18.84
N PHE A 562 -0.53 18.28 20.18
CA PHE A 562 0.44 17.46 20.88
C PHE A 562 0.08 15.97 20.83
N ALA A 563 -1.21 15.61 20.96
CA ALA A 563 -1.66 14.23 20.86
C ALA A 563 -1.44 13.67 19.44
N TYR A 564 -1.69 14.48 18.41
CA TYR A 564 -1.32 14.11 17.04
C TYR A 564 0.19 13.87 16.92
N ALA A 565 1.01 14.78 17.47
CA ALA A 565 2.45 14.68 17.36
C ALA A 565 3.00 13.45 18.09
N LEU A 566 2.49 13.15 19.29
CA LEU A 566 2.85 11.97 20.06
C LEU A 566 2.24 10.67 19.52
N GLY A 567 1.20 10.76 18.68
CA GLY A 567 0.71 9.62 17.90
C GLY A 567 1.59 9.27 16.70
N ARG A 568 2.64 10.06 16.44
CA ARG A 568 3.61 9.93 15.34
C ARG A 568 5.03 10.20 15.86
N GLN A 569 5.43 9.52 16.93
CA GLN A 569 6.70 9.72 17.64
C GLN A 569 7.93 9.59 16.73
N ASP A 570 7.80 8.78 15.71
CA ASP A 570 8.77 8.50 14.67
C ASP A 570 9.08 9.69 13.73
N GLU A 571 8.12 10.58 13.49
CA GLU A 571 8.23 11.80 12.69
C GLU A 571 8.61 13.01 13.56
N ILE A 572 8.65 12.85 14.89
CA ILE A 572 8.83 13.94 15.86
C ILE A 572 10.20 14.63 15.72
N GLY A 573 11.17 14.04 15.01
CA GLY A 573 12.47 14.67 14.78
C GLY A 573 13.43 14.55 15.98
N GLY A 574 13.24 13.50 16.80
CA GLY A 574 14.18 13.03 17.81
C GLY A 574 13.77 13.27 19.27
N PRO A 575 14.49 12.68 20.25
CA PRO A 575 14.09 12.63 21.66
C PRO A 575 13.95 14.01 22.32
N LEU A 576 14.66 15.01 21.79
CA LEU A 576 14.53 16.38 22.26
C LEU A 576 13.21 17.04 21.83
N MET A 577 12.68 16.76 20.64
CA MET A 577 11.36 17.26 20.26
C MET A 577 10.27 16.49 20.99
N GLU A 578 10.42 15.18 21.12
CA GLU A 578 9.49 14.32 21.87
C GLU A 578 9.29 14.79 23.32
N SER A 579 10.39 15.04 24.03
CA SER A 579 10.37 15.60 25.39
C SER A 579 9.68 16.97 25.44
N TRP A 580 9.68 17.73 24.35
CA TRP A 580 8.96 19.00 24.26
C TRP A 580 7.44 18.80 24.11
N CYS A 581 7.03 17.80 23.34
CA CYS A 581 5.60 17.48 23.18
C CYS A 581 5.02 16.90 24.47
N TRP A 582 5.74 16.00 25.15
CA TRP A 582 5.32 15.43 26.42
C TRP A 582 5.17 16.48 27.53
N ILE A 583 6.11 17.43 27.65
CA ILE A 583 5.94 18.51 28.63
C ILE A 583 4.76 19.43 28.26
N GLY A 584 4.50 19.60 26.96
CA GLY A 584 3.33 20.30 26.43
C GLY A 584 2.00 19.65 26.85
N ILE A 585 1.87 18.34 26.69
CA ILE A 585 0.71 17.58 27.23
C ILE A 585 0.63 17.73 28.75
N ALA A 586 1.73 17.53 29.47
CA ALA A 586 1.72 17.59 30.93
C ALA A 586 1.19 18.95 31.44
N GLU A 587 1.65 20.06 30.85
CA GLU A 587 1.17 21.40 31.17
C GLU A 587 -0.29 21.63 30.72
N THR A 588 -0.67 21.13 29.55
CA THR A 588 -2.04 21.26 29.00
C THR A 588 -3.06 20.52 29.87
N GLU A 589 -2.81 19.26 30.20
CA GLU A 589 -3.67 18.42 31.03
C GLU A 589 -3.79 18.96 32.46
N ASN A 590 -2.69 19.47 33.01
CA ASN A 590 -2.71 20.10 34.34
C ASN A 590 -3.61 21.35 34.35
N LYS A 591 -3.55 22.19 33.31
CA LYS A 591 -4.45 23.35 33.16
C LYS A 591 -5.91 22.95 32.91
N LEU A 592 -6.16 21.80 32.27
CA LEU A 592 -7.50 21.23 32.08
C LEU A 592 -8.07 20.57 33.35
N GLY A 593 -7.24 20.36 34.38
CA GLY A 593 -7.63 19.68 35.63
C GLY A 593 -7.50 18.16 35.59
N ASN A 594 -6.92 17.60 34.52
CA ASN A 594 -6.72 16.17 34.34
C ASN A 594 -5.39 15.74 34.99
N VAL A 595 -5.35 15.73 36.32
CA VAL A 595 -4.13 15.53 37.12
C VAL A 595 -3.42 14.22 36.80
N GLU A 596 -4.16 13.12 36.60
CA GLU A 596 -3.56 11.81 36.30
C GLU A 596 -2.84 11.79 34.95
N ALA A 597 -3.46 12.36 33.91
CA ALA A 597 -2.87 12.47 32.58
C ALA A 597 -1.64 13.39 32.61
N ALA A 598 -1.71 14.50 33.35
CA ALA A 598 -0.59 15.40 33.55
C ALA A 598 0.61 14.69 34.21
N HIS A 599 0.37 13.90 35.27
CA HIS A 599 1.40 13.13 35.95
C HIS A 599 1.98 12.01 35.08
N HIS A 600 1.16 11.37 34.24
CA HIS A 600 1.65 10.38 33.29
C HIS A 600 2.62 11.02 32.30
N ALA A 601 2.21 12.12 31.65
CA ALA A 601 3.05 12.84 30.70
C ALA A 601 4.31 13.42 31.35
N ALA A 602 4.24 13.94 32.57
CA ALA A 602 5.40 14.44 33.30
C ALA A 602 6.44 13.33 33.59
N ARG A 603 6.00 12.09 33.86
CA ARG A 603 6.93 10.95 34.00
C ARG A 603 7.64 10.62 32.69
N LYS A 604 6.91 10.66 31.56
CA LYS A 604 7.51 10.49 30.23
C LYS A 604 8.60 11.51 29.92
N VAL A 605 8.44 12.77 30.34
CA VAL A 605 9.49 13.79 30.20
C VAL A 605 10.79 13.40 30.91
N LEU A 606 10.70 12.73 32.07
CA LEU A 606 11.87 12.32 32.87
C LEU A 606 12.62 11.11 32.29
N GLU A 607 11.97 10.34 31.41
CA GLU A 607 12.57 9.22 30.67
C GLU A 607 13.42 9.69 29.48
N LEU A 608 13.26 10.96 29.06
CA LEU A 608 13.87 11.53 27.85
C LEU A 608 15.01 12.52 28.17
N PRO A 609 15.90 12.84 27.21
CA PRO A 609 17.00 13.77 27.43
C PRO A 609 16.55 15.14 27.92
N ASP A 610 17.13 15.60 29.03
CA ASP A 610 16.82 16.93 29.56
C ASP A 610 17.38 18.04 28.66
N SER A 611 16.58 19.08 28.49
CA SER A 611 16.98 20.29 27.79
C SER A 611 16.09 21.43 28.27
N LYS A 612 16.68 22.62 28.42
CA LYS A 612 15.95 23.86 28.75
C LYS A 612 15.06 23.75 30.00
N GLY A 613 15.47 22.99 31.02
CA GLY A 613 14.79 22.90 32.32
C GLY A 613 13.47 22.10 32.31
N ARG A 614 13.28 21.19 31.35
CA ARG A 614 12.04 20.40 31.25
C ARG A 614 11.89 19.37 32.36
N HIS A 615 12.98 18.76 32.82
CA HIS A 615 12.94 17.86 33.98
C HIS A 615 12.50 18.58 35.24
N GLU A 616 12.91 19.83 35.45
CA GLU A 616 12.48 20.64 36.59
C GLU A 616 10.98 20.92 36.52
N LYS A 617 10.47 21.33 35.36
CA LYS A 617 9.02 21.51 35.12
C LYS A 617 8.23 20.23 35.39
N ALA A 618 8.70 19.10 34.89
CA ALA A 618 8.06 17.80 35.11
C ALA A 618 8.04 17.41 36.60
N LYS A 619 9.15 17.60 37.32
CA LYS A 619 9.23 17.34 38.77
C LYS A 619 8.27 18.24 39.55
N ASN A 620 8.16 19.51 39.18
CA ASN A 620 7.22 20.45 39.79
C ASN A 620 5.76 20.02 39.58
N LEU A 621 5.40 19.57 38.37
CA LEU A 621 4.06 19.04 38.07
C LEU A 621 3.75 17.78 38.90
N LEU A 622 4.74 16.94 39.17
CA LEU A 622 4.61 15.73 40.00
C LEU A 622 4.61 16.01 41.51
N GLY A 623 4.83 17.26 41.94
CA GLY A 623 5.01 17.60 43.35
C GLY A 623 6.30 17.07 43.97
N ILE A 624 7.29 16.68 43.14
CA ILE A 624 8.60 16.21 43.57
C ILE A 624 9.46 17.45 43.81
N GLY A 625 9.42 17.99 45.04
CA GLY A 625 10.11 19.23 45.39
C GLY A 625 11.62 19.16 45.14
N VAL A 626 12.14 20.12 44.37
CA VAL A 626 13.58 20.39 44.28
C VAL A 626 13.99 21.12 45.55
N LYS A 627 14.66 20.44 46.48
CA LYS A 627 15.44 21.13 47.52
C LYS A 627 16.64 21.80 46.86
N SER A 628 16.53 23.07 46.54
CA SER A 628 17.67 23.93 46.22
C SER A 628 17.93 24.90 47.38
N GLY A 629 19.10 24.78 48.02
CA GLY A 629 19.73 25.90 48.72
C GLY A 629 20.05 25.72 50.22
N LEU A 630 21.35 25.50 50.49
CA LEU A 630 22.19 26.16 51.50
C LEU A 630 21.75 26.17 52.97
N GLY A 631 22.48 25.39 53.77
CA GLY A 631 22.76 25.66 55.18
C GLY A 631 24.14 25.08 55.49
N GLU A 632 25.17 25.93 55.47
CA GLU A 632 26.43 25.68 56.16
C GLU A 632 26.14 25.71 57.68
N ASP A 633 26.58 24.67 58.38
CA ASP A 633 27.00 24.73 59.79
C ASP A 633 28.49 24.32 59.84
#